data_AF-A0A3Q0FIM1-F1
#
_entry.id   AF-A0A3Q0FIM1-F1
#
_cell.length_a   1.000
_cell.length_b   1.000
_cell.length_c   1.000
_cell.angle_alpha   90.00
_cell.angle_beta   90.00
_cell.angle_gamma   90.00
#
_symmetry.space_group_name_H-M   'P 1'
#
loop_
_entity.id
_entity.type
_entity.pdbx_description
1 polymer ?
#
loop_
_entity_poly.entity_id
_entity_poly.type
_entity_poly.pdbx_seq_one_letter_code
_entity_poly.pdbx_strand_id
1 'polypeptide(L)'
;MWEVAEELNAMLVFAEHRYYGESLPFGNKSFTDSKHLNYLTSEQALADFAILIQHIRKTIPGAQNTPVIAIGGSYGGMLAAWLRMKYPHVVDGALAASAPIWQFQDLVPCSVFNRIVTNDFKKSGKGCSESIRNSWEAIKRVSSTGEGLQWLSSAFHLCSPLKSSQDAAALKAWLSETWVNLAMVNYPYKADFLQPLPAWPIQVVCKFLKDPSLSDKLLLQNIFQAVNIYYNYSGVASCLNISHTATKNLGEVGWYYQACTEMVMPMCTDGVNDMFEPQKWDFQAFSEECFKLWGVRPRPSWITSVYGGKNISSHSNIIFRCLCSSSFPWLLSPVELEKVGVVPGSWEARRLTTEMEELG
;
A
#
# COMPACT_ATOMS: atom_id res chain seq x y z
N MET A 1 -10.18 16.94 1.12
CA MET A 1 -10.93 17.34 -0.10
C MET A 1 -12.20 18.06 0.29
N TRP A 2 -13.15 17.42 0.98
CA TRP A 2 -14.39 18.07 1.46
C TRP A 2 -14.15 19.35 2.26
N GLU A 3 -13.26 19.31 3.26
CA GLU A 3 -12.94 20.46 4.12
C GLU A 3 -12.36 21.65 3.33
N VAL A 4 -11.30 21.41 2.56
CA VAL A 4 -10.61 22.46 1.81
C VAL A 4 -11.39 22.97 0.59
N ALA A 5 -12.38 22.21 0.10
CA ALA A 5 -13.15 22.63 -1.06
C ALA A 5 -14.03 23.84 -0.77
N GLU A 6 -14.56 23.97 0.45
CA GLU A 6 -15.34 25.15 0.85
C GLU A 6 -14.45 26.40 0.88
N GLU A 7 -13.27 26.31 1.49
CA GLU A 7 -12.29 27.40 1.55
C GLU A 7 -11.81 27.84 0.16
N LEU A 8 -11.61 26.88 -0.75
CA LEU A 8 -11.17 27.14 -2.12
C LEU A 8 -12.33 27.43 -3.09
N ASN A 9 -13.58 27.42 -2.61
CA ASN A 9 -14.78 27.49 -3.44
C ASN A 9 -14.72 26.54 -4.66
N ALA A 10 -14.29 25.31 -4.40
CA ALA A 10 -13.94 24.33 -5.42
C ALA A 10 -15.05 23.28 -5.62
N MET A 11 -15.26 22.92 -6.89
CA MET A 11 -16.04 21.74 -7.24
C MET A 11 -15.20 20.48 -6.99
N LEU A 12 -15.81 19.47 -6.34
CA LEU A 12 -15.18 18.19 -6.10
C LEU A 12 -15.61 17.15 -7.13
N VAL A 13 -14.62 16.47 -7.72
CA VAL A 13 -14.83 15.37 -8.66
C VAL A 13 -13.97 14.20 -8.23
N PHE A 14 -14.59 13.05 -8.00
CA PHE A 14 -13.92 11.78 -7.74
C PHE A 14 -14.08 10.90 -8.98
N ALA A 15 -13.02 10.78 -9.77
CA ALA A 15 -13.01 9.95 -10.96
C ALA A 15 -12.56 8.53 -10.59
N GLU A 16 -13.43 7.55 -10.81
CA GLU A 16 -13.10 6.14 -10.59
C GLU A 16 -12.12 5.64 -11.66
N HIS A 17 -11.15 4.83 -11.24
CA HIS A 17 -10.16 4.26 -12.13
C HIS A 17 -10.78 3.14 -12.98
N ARG A 18 -10.47 3.09 -14.28
CA ARG A 18 -10.91 1.97 -15.14
C ARG A 18 -10.53 0.61 -14.53
N TYR A 19 -11.41 -0.39 -14.68
CA TYR A 19 -11.31 -1.73 -14.07
C TYR A 19 -11.50 -1.78 -12.55
N TYR A 20 -11.80 -0.67 -11.87
CA TYR A 20 -12.14 -0.68 -10.45
C TYR A 20 -13.59 -0.25 -10.25
N GLY A 21 -14.22 -0.75 -9.18
CA GLY A 21 -15.61 -0.45 -8.85
C GLY A 21 -16.57 -0.81 -9.98
N GLU A 22 -17.32 0.20 -10.44
CA GLU A 22 -18.32 0.06 -11.50
C GLU A 22 -17.76 0.43 -12.89
N SER A 23 -16.58 1.04 -12.95
CA SER A 23 -15.91 1.53 -14.16
C SER A 23 -15.22 0.40 -14.94
N LEU A 24 -15.99 -0.62 -15.33
CA LEU A 24 -15.53 -1.83 -16.00
C LEU A 24 -15.71 -1.73 -17.52
N PRO A 25 -14.64 -1.60 -18.33
CA PRO A 25 -14.77 -1.37 -19.79
C PRO A 25 -15.54 -2.47 -20.54
N PHE A 26 -15.56 -3.69 -19.99
CA PHE A 26 -16.29 -4.82 -20.56
C PHE A 26 -17.25 -5.46 -19.55
N GLY A 27 -17.70 -4.71 -18.53
CA GLY A 27 -18.54 -5.22 -17.46
C GLY A 27 -17.92 -6.44 -16.78
N ASN A 28 -18.71 -7.50 -16.57
CA ASN A 28 -18.26 -8.75 -15.96
C ASN A 28 -17.15 -9.49 -16.75
N LYS A 29 -16.91 -9.13 -18.02
CA LYS A 29 -15.85 -9.72 -18.84
C LYS A 29 -14.50 -9.02 -18.70
N SER A 30 -14.41 -7.94 -17.93
CA SER A 30 -13.19 -7.13 -17.85
C SER A 30 -11.96 -7.92 -17.39
N PHE A 31 -12.15 -9.02 -16.64
CA PHE A 31 -11.10 -9.87 -16.09
C PHE A 31 -11.03 -11.27 -16.68
N THR A 32 -11.75 -11.55 -17.78
CA THR A 32 -11.85 -12.95 -18.28
C THR A 32 -10.60 -13.44 -18.99
N ASP A 33 -9.86 -12.54 -19.64
CA ASP A 33 -8.64 -12.88 -20.37
C ASP A 33 -7.73 -11.66 -20.57
N SER A 34 -6.51 -11.94 -21.03
CA SER A 34 -5.49 -10.94 -21.30
C SER A 34 -5.91 -9.88 -22.33
N LYS A 35 -6.79 -10.21 -23.29
CA LYS A 35 -7.24 -9.26 -24.31
C LYS A 35 -8.17 -8.21 -23.70
N HIS A 36 -9.05 -8.63 -22.80
CA HIS A 36 -9.91 -7.70 -22.07
C HIS A 36 -9.13 -6.89 -21.05
N LEU A 37 -8.04 -7.42 -20.48
CA LEU A 37 -7.18 -6.69 -19.54
C LEU A 37 -6.15 -5.76 -20.21
N ASN A 38 -5.93 -5.89 -21.52
CA ASN A 38 -4.92 -5.12 -22.27
C ASN A 38 -5.06 -3.59 -22.14
N TYR A 39 -6.23 -3.09 -21.74
CA TYR A 39 -6.50 -1.65 -21.56
C TYR A 39 -6.37 -1.17 -20.11
N LEU A 40 -5.98 -2.05 -19.19
CA LEU A 40 -5.68 -1.71 -17.79
C LEU A 40 -4.21 -1.26 -17.68
N THR A 41 -3.94 -0.01 -18.08
CA THR A 41 -2.62 0.62 -17.93
C THR A 41 -2.73 1.98 -17.26
N SER A 42 -1.62 2.46 -16.72
CA SER A 42 -1.56 3.77 -16.09
C SER A 42 -1.81 4.91 -17.08
N GLU A 43 -1.24 4.85 -18.29
CA GLU A 43 -1.40 5.88 -19.33
C GLU A 43 -2.85 6.00 -19.79
N GLN A 44 -3.51 4.85 -19.92
CA GLN A 44 -4.91 4.75 -20.26
C GLN A 44 -5.81 5.39 -19.19
N ALA A 45 -5.55 5.14 -17.91
CA ALA A 45 -6.25 5.82 -16.82
C ALA A 45 -6.00 7.33 -16.79
N LEU A 46 -4.76 7.78 -17.03
CA LEU A 46 -4.44 9.21 -17.15
C LEU A 46 -5.19 9.87 -18.32
N ALA A 47 -5.30 9.18 -19.44
CA ALA A 47 -6.08 9.65 -20.59
C ALA A 47 -7.57 9.78 -20.26
N ASP A 48 -8.15 8.83 -19.51
CA ASP A 48 -9.55 8.94 -19.05
C ASP A 48 -9.76 10.19 -18.21
N PHE A 49 -8.88 10.44 -17.23
CA PHE A 49 -8.96 11.62 -16.38
C PHE A 49 -8.83 12.91 -17.21
N ALA A 50 -7.91 12.95 -18.17
CA ALA A 50 -7.74 14.10 -19.04
C ALA A 50 -8.99 14.39 -19.88
N ILE A 51 -9.60 13.35 -20.47
CA ILE A 51 -10.83 13.47 -21.26
C ILE A 51 -12.02 13.86 -20.39
N LEU A 52 -12.14 13.28 -19.19
CA LEU A 52 -13.20 13.61 -18.24
C LEU A 52 -13.14 15.08 -17.81
N ILE A 53 -11.96 15.60 -17.49
CA ILE A 53 -11.77 17.01 -17.15
C ILE A 53 -12.20 17.91 -18.31
N GLN A 54 -11.80 17.58 -19.54
CA GLN A 54 -12.23 18.34 -20.72
C GLN A 54 -13.74 18.26 -20.94
N HIS A 55 -14.37 17.11 -20.69
CA HIS A 55 -15.82 16.95 -20.76
C HIS A 55 -16.51 17.85 -19.72
N ILE A 56 -16.05 17.85 -18.47
CA ILE A 56 -16.58 18.71 -17.41
C ILE A 56 -16.47 20.18 -17.78
N ARG A 57 -15.31 20.64 -18.27
CA ARG A 57 -15.12 22.03 -18.74
C ARG A 57 -16.12 22.43 -19.84
N LYS A 58 -16.48 21.50 -20.72
CA LYS A 58 -17.44 21.73 -21.83
C LYS A 58 -18.89 21.69 -21.36
N THR A 59 -19.23 20.76 -20.48
CA THR A 59 -20.61 20.43 -20.13
C THR A 59 -21.13 21.27 -18.97
N ILE A 60 -20.28 21.63 -18.00
CA ILE A 60 -20.69 22.35 -16.79
C ILE A 60 -20.52 23.87 -17.02
N PRO A 61 -21.61 24.66 -16.99
CA PRO A 61 -21.52 26.11 -17.10
C PRO A 61 -20.65 26.70 -15.99
N GLY A 62 -19.70 27.59 -16.37
CA GLY A 62 -18.78 28.23 -15.44
C GLY A 62 -17.47 27.45 -15.20
N ALA A 63 -17.34 26.22 -15.69
CA ALA A 63 -16.13 25.41 -15.53
C ALA A 63 -15.08 25.60 -16.66
N GLN A 64 -15.39 26.33 -17.74
CA GLN A 64 -14.58 26.36 -18.96
C GLN A 64 -13.12 26.77 -18.72
N ASN A 65 -12.90 27.78 -17.88
CA ASN A 65 -11.59 28.38 -17.60
C ASN A 65 -11.13 28.20 -16.15
N THR A 66 -11.68 27.20 -15.44
CA THR A 66 -11.34 27.00 -14.03
C THR A 66 -10.05 26.17 -13.88
N PRO A 67 -9.18 26.53 -12.91
CA PRO A 67 -8.01 25.73 -12.59
C PRO A 67 -8.43 24.37 -12.03
N VAL A 68 -7.61 23.34 -12.28
CA VAL A 68 -7.85 21.96 -11.84
C VAL A 68 -6.64 21.45 -11.07
N ILE A 69 -6.85 21.03 -9.83
CA ILE A 69 -5.81 20.41 -8.99
C ILE A 69 -6.09 18.92 -8.88
N ALA A 70 -5.14 18.09 -9.32
CA ALA A 70 -5.22 16.64 -9.18
C ALA A 70 -4.84 16.22 -7.75
N ILE A 71 -5.66 15.43 -7.07
CA ILE A 71 -5.40 14.99 -5.70
C ILE A 71 -5.49 13.47 -5.65
N GLY A 72 -4.51 12.81 -5.03
CA GLY A 72 -4.55 11.37 -4.86
C GLY A 72 -3.62 10.84 -3.77
N GLY A 73 -3.97 9.68 -3.24
CA GLY A 73 -3.19 8.95 -2.23
C GLY A 73 -2.63 7.63 -2.78
N SER A 74 -1.45 7.20 -2.32
CA SER A 74 -0.82 5.93 -2.75
C SER A 74 -0.67 5.88 -4.28
N TYR A 75 -1.15 4.82 -4.95
CA TYR A 75 -1.19 4.75 -6.41
C TYR A 75 -1.99 5.90 -7.03
N GLY A 76 -3.08 6.35 -6.41
CA GLY A 76 -3.80 7.55 -6.84
C GLY A 76 -2.92 8.82 -6.76
N GLY A 77 -2.00 8.89 -5.81
CA GLY A 77 -1.02 9.98 -5.72
C GLY A 77 0.05 9.91 -6.82
N MET A 78 0.45 8.70 -7.21
CA MET A 78 1.31 8.49 -8.38
C MET A 78 0.60 8.98 -9.64
N LEU A 79 -0.66 8.62 -9.82
CA LEU A 79 -1.49 9.09 -10.92
C LEU A 79 -1.68 10.62 -10.91
N ALA A 80 -1.91 11.24 -9.75
CA ALA A 80 -2.03 12.70 -9.64
C ALA A 80 -0.74 13.41 -10.09
N ALA A 81 0.42 12.95 -9.61
CA ALA A 81 1.72 13.48 -10.03
C ALA A 81 1.93 13.29 -11.55
N TRP A 82 1.71 12.07 -12.05
CA TRP A 82 1.91 11.75 -13.46
C TRP A 82 0.93 12.47 -14.38
N LEU A 83 -0.30 12.73 -13.94
CA LEU A 83 -1.28 13.53 -14.67
C LEU A 83 -0.76 14.96 -14.85
N ARG A 84 -0.21 15.58 -13.81
CA ARG A 84 0.43 16.90 -13.90
C ARG A 84 1.67 16.88 -14.79
N MET A 85 2.50 15.84 -14.71
CA MET A 85 3.69 15.71 -15.55
C MET A 85 3.38 15.54 -17.03
N LYS A 86 2.34 14.77 -17.38
CA LYS A 86 1.99 14.40 -18.76
C LYS A 86 0.95 15.32 -19.41
N TYR A 87 0.05 15.88 -18.61
CA TYR A 87 -1.04 16.73 -19.07
C TYR A 87 -1.05 18.08 -18.32
N PRO A 88 0.05 18.86 -18.33
CA PRO A 88 0.11 20.15 -17.63
C PRO A 88 -0.83 21.21 -18.23
N HIS A 89 -1.37 20.97 -19.43
CA HIS A 89 -2.39 21.78 -20.08
C HIS A 89 -3.82 21.43 -19.63
N VAL A 90 -3.99 20.33 -18.90
CA VAL A 90 -5.30 19.87 -18.37
C VAL A 90 -5.41 20.13 -16.87
N VAL A 91 -4.35 19.87 -16.11
CA VAL A 91 -4.30 20.10 -14.65
C VAL A 91 -3.20 21.09 -14.28
N ASP A 92 -3.52 22.04 -13.42
CA ASP A 92 -2.69 23.19 -13.04
C ASP A 92 -1.71 22.86 -11.90
N GLY A 93 -2.01 21.83 -11.11
CA GLY A 93 -1.16 21.31 -10.06
C GLY A 93 -1.60 19.93 -9.57
N ALA A 94 -0.79 19.32 -8.71
CA ALA A 94 -1.10 18.04 -8.10
C ALA A 94 -0.67 17.96 -6.63
N LEU A 95 -1.52 17.35 -5.80
CA LEU A 95 -1.18 16.88 -4.46
C LEU A 95 -1.05 15.35 -4.49
N ALA A 96 0.20 14.88 -4.47
CA ALA A 96 0.56 13.47 -4.51
C ALA A 96 0.87 12.97 -3.09
N ALA A 97 -0.14 12.43 -2.43
CA ALA A 97 -0.03 11.99 -1.05
C ALA A 97 0.47 10.54 -0.94
N SER A 98 1.57 10.32 -0.20
CA SER A 98 2.20 9.02 0.04
C SER A 98 2.38 8.18 -1.24
N ALA A 99 2.83 8.85 -2.30
CA ALA A 99 2.97 8.29 -3.65
C ALA A 99 4.37 7.71 -3.88
N PRO A 100 4.56 6.38 -3.95
CA PRO A 100 5.88 5.76 -4.13
C PRO A 100 6.37 5.82 -5.58
N ILE A 101 6.48 7.02 -6.17
CA ILE A 101 6.85 7.21 -7.58
C ILE A 101 8.26 6.71 -7.95
N TRP A 102 9.11 6.40 -6.96
CA TRP A 102 10.46 5.87 -7.16
C TRP A 102 10.63 4.42 -6.71
N GLN A 103 9.56 3.70 -6.34
CA GLN A 103 9.67 2.27 -5.98
C GLN A 103 9.81 1.36 -7.22
N PHE A 104 10.76 1.67 -8.10
CA PHE A 104 10.96 0.97 -9.37
C PHE A 104 12.44 0.69 -9.61
N GLN A 105 12.73 -0.44 -10.24
CA GLN A 105 14.10 -0.85 -10.58
C GLN A 105 15.03 -0.78 -9.35
N ASP A 106 16.17 -0.10 -9.50
CA ASP A 106 17.18 0.15 -8.49
C ASP A 106 17.15 1.61 -7.98
N LEU A 107 16.08 2.37 -8.28
CA LEU A 107 15.94 3.76 -7.82
C LEU A 107 15.97 3.86 -6.29
N VAL A 108 15.49 2.83 -5.59
CA VAL A 108 15.63 2.64 -4.15
C VAL A 108 15.95 1.18 -3.79
N PRO A 109 16.60 0.93 -2.64
CA PRO A 109 16.84 -0.44 -2.19
C PRO A 109 15.54 -1.20 -1.96
N CYS A 110 15.44 -2.44 -2.45
CA CYS A 110 14.25 -3.27 -2.28
C CYS A 110 13.87 -3.55 -0.82
N SER A 111 14.83 -3.38 0.11
CA SER A 111 14.62 -3.63 1.55
C SER A 111 14.05 -2.44 2.31
N VAL A 112 13.97 -1.24 1.69
CA VAL A 112 13.60 -0.01 2.38
C VAL A 112 12.21 -0.12 3.02
N PHE A 113 11.26 -0.68 2.28
CA PHE A 113 9.87 -0.86 2.71
C PHE A 113 9.76 -1.67 4.00
N ASN A 114 10.32 -2.88 4.01
CA ASN A 114 10.24 -3.79 5.15
C ASN A 114 11.07 -3.32 6.35
N ARG A 115 12.16 -2.56 6.10
CA ARG A 115 12.91 -1.86 7.16
C ARG A 115 12.06 -0.81 7.86
N ILE A 116 11.27 -0.04 7.10
CA ILE A 116 10.37 0.98 7.67
C ILE A 116 9.27 0.29 8.48
N VAL A 117 8.60 -0.73 7.92
CA VAL A 117 7.61 -1.55 8.66
C VAL A 117 8.22 -2.01 9.99
N THR A 118 9.41 -2.60 9.96
CA THR A 118 10.08 -3.10 11.17
C THR A 118 10.35 -1.98 12.19
N ASN A 119 10.77 -0.81 11.73
CA ASN A 119 11.03 0.35 12.58
C ASN A 119 9.77 0.83 13.30
N ASP A 120 8.59 0.66 12.70
CA ASP A 120 7.32 1.10 13.29
C ASP A 120 6.92 0.23 14.47
N PHE A 121 7.08 -1.09 14.33
CA PHE A 121 6.90 -2.03 15.45
C PHE A 121 7.96 -1.82 16.53
N LYS A 122 9.22 -1.58 16.14
CA LYS A 122 10.32 -1.30 17.07
C LYS A 122 10.07 -0.05 17.92
N LYS A 123 9.56 1.02 17.31
CA LYS A 123 9.24 2.29 18.00
C LYS A 123 7.96 2.19 18.86
N SER A 124 7.03 1.31 18.49
CA SER A 124 5.72 1.19 19.14
C SER A 124 5.71 0.28 20.38
N GLY A 125 6.77 -0.52 20.60
CA GLY A 125 6.91 -1.30 21.82
C GLY A 125 8.25 -2.01 21.94
N LYS A 126 8.83 -1.99 23.14
CA LYS A 126 10.08 -2.71 23.44
C LYS A 126 9.86 -4.21 23.24
N GLY A 127 10.73 -4.84 22.46
CA GLY A 127 10.70 -6.28 22.18
C GLY A 127 9.67 -6.72 21.13
N CYS A 128 8.90 -5.78 20.55
CA CYS A 128 7.83 -6.09 19.62
C CYS A 128 8.34 -6.64 18.29
N SER A 129 9.26 -5.93 17.64
CA SER A 129 9.91 -6.39 16.41
C SER A 129 10.68 -7.69 16.61
N GLU A 130 11.33 -7.86 17.77
CA GLU A 130 12.10 -9.05 18.12
C GLU A 130 11.19 -10.26 18.34
N SER A 131 10.04 -10.06 19.00
CA SER A 131 9.03 -11.12 19.18
C SER A 131 8.46 -11.59 17.86
N ILE A 132 8.16 -10.66 16.93
CA ILE A 132 7.71 -10.98 15.58
C ILE A 132 8.79 -11.77 14.84
N ARG A 133 10.04 -11.30 14.86
CA ARG A 133 11.17 -11.99 14.22
C ARG A 133 11.37 -13.42 14.76
N ASN A 134 11.33 -13.60 16.08
CA ASN A 134 11.50 -14.91 16.70
C ASN A 134 10.32 -15.86 16.38
N SER A 135 9.14 -15.30 16.10
CA SER A 135 7.94 -16.10 15.81
C SER A 135 8.07 -16.93 14.53
N TRP A 136 8.84 -16.50 13.53
CA TRP A 136 8.96 -17.24 12.26
C TRP A 136 9.63 -18.60 12.46
N GLU A 137 10.73 -18.64 13.21
CA GLU A 137 11.42 -19.87 13.55
C GLU A 137 10.61 -20.71 14.56
N ALA A 138 9.83 -20.08 15.45
CA ALA A 138 8.89 -20.80 16.31
C ALA A 138 7.78 -21.49 15.49
N ILE A 139 7.19 -20.80 14.49
CA ILE A 139 6.21 -21.40 13.58
C ILE A 139 6.83 -22.60 12.89
N LYS A 140 8.03 -22.46 12.32
CA LYS A 140 8.74 -23.53 11.61
C LYS A 140 9.01 -24.75 12.50
N ARG A 141 9.45 -24.54 13.75
CA ARG A 141 9.69 -25.64 14.71
C ARG A 141 8.39 -26.34 15.07
N VAL A 142 7.35 -25.59 15.41
CA VAL A 142 6.05 -26.17 15.79
C VAL A 142 5.38 -26.85 14.60
N SER A 143 5.44 -26.29 13.39
CA SER A 143 4.82 -26.86 12.19
C SER A 143 5.55 -28.08 11.62
N SER A 144 6.65 -28.53 12.24
CA SER A 144 7.45 -29.68 11.77
C SER A 144 6.78 -31.04 12.04
N THR A 145 5.78 -31.08 12.92
CA THR A 145 5.02 -32.29 13.25
C THR A 145 3.53 -32.10 12.98
N GLY A 146 2.81 -33.20 12.70
CA GLY A 146 1.36 -33.17 12.51
C GLY A 146 0.60 -32.66 13.75
N GLU A 147 1.04 -33.06 14.95
CA GLU A 147 0.49 -32.55 16.21
C GLU A 147 0.71 -31.04 16.38
N GLY A 148 1.86 -30.53 15.94
CA GLY A 148 2.17 -29.12 16.02
C GLY A 148 1.40 -28.27 15.00
N LEU A 149 1.14 -28.78 13.80
CA LEU A 149 0.22 -28.17 12.83
C LEU A 149 -1.22 -28.09 13.38
N GLN A 150 -1.70 -29.16 14.02
CA GLN A 150 -3.00 -29.17 14.67
C GLN A 150 -3.04 -28.19 15.84
N TRP A 151 -1.98 -28.13 16.65
CA TRP A 151 -1.86 -27.17 17.75
C TRP A 151 -1.88 -25.73 17.24
N LEU A 152 -1.14 -25.41 16.17
CA LEU A 152 -1.13 -24.09 15.53
C LEU A 152 -2.53 -23.69 15.04
N SER A 153 -3.23 -24.63 14.39
CA SER A 153 -4.58 -24.42 13.88
C SER A 153 -5.54 -24.01 15.00
N SER A 154 -5.48 -24.70 16.14
CA SER A 154 -6.28 -24.40 17.33
C SER A 154 -5.83 -23.10 18.01
N ALA A 155 -4.53 -22.88 18.18
CA ALA A 155 -3.98 -21.70 18.84
C ALA A 155 -4.36 -20.40 18.10
N PHE A 156 -4.34 -20.43 16.77
CA PHE A 156 -4.73 -19.29 15.93
C PHE A 156 -6.23 -19.21 15.62
N HIS A 157 -7.04 -20.16 16.13
CA HIS A 157 -8.48 -20.25 15.84
C HIS A 157 -8.77 -20.21 14.33
N LEU A 158 -8.02 -20.98 13.54
CA LEU A 158 -8.15 -20.98 12.08
C LEU A 158 -9.46 -21.65 11.64
N CYS A 159 -10.08 -21.13 10.57
CA CYS A 159 -11.29 -21.74 10.00
C CYS A 159 -11.00 -23.10 9.34
N SER A 160 -9.80 -23.26 8.78
CA SER A 160 -9.33 -24.48 8.13
C SER A 160 -8.06 -24.96 8.81
N PRO A 161 -7.94 -26.25 9.17
CA PRO A 161 -6.75 -26.77 9.82
C PRO A 161 -5.57 -26.85 8.84
N LEU A 162 -4.37 -26.54 9.33
CA LEU A 162 -3.12 -26.72 8.61
C LEU A 162 -2.80 -28.21 8.52
N LYS A 163 -2.51 -28.70 7.30
CA LYS A 163 -2.24 -30.12 7.03
C LYS A 163 -0.82 -30.38 6.53
N SER A 164 -0.18 -29.35 5.98
CA SER A 164 1.09 -29.47 5.27
C SER A 164 2.05 -28.33 5.60
N SER A 165 3.31 -28.51 5.21
CA SER A 165 4.31 -27.44 5.27
C SER A 165 3.96 -26.27 4.36
N GLN A 166 3.22 -26.50 3.27
CA GLN A 166 2.68 -25.46 2.40
C GLN A 166 1.65 -24.60 3.13
N ASP A 167 0.77 -25.20 3.93
CA ASP A 167 -0.21 -24.45 4.73
C ASP A 167 0.49 -23.60 5.80
N ALA A 168 1.57 -24.12 6.40
CA ALA A 168 2.40 -23.34 7.32
C ALA A 168 3.11 -22.16 6.62
N ALA A 169 3.57 -22.35 5.38
CA ALA A 169 4.11 -21.25 4.57
C ALA A 169 3.04 -20.19 4.23
N ALA A 170 1.82 -20.62 3.91
CA ALA A 170 0.69 -19.72 3.68
C ALA A 170 0.34 -18.92 4.94
N LEU A 171 0.35 -19.54 6.13
CA LEU A 171 0.17 -18.85 7.41
C LEU A 171 1.25 -17.76 7.60
N LYS A 172 2.53 -18.06 7.32
CA LYS A 172 3.61 -17.07 7.44
C LYS A 172 3.44 -15.90 6.47
N ALA A 173 3.06 -16.18 5.22
CA ALA A 173 2.79 -15.15 4.22
C ALA A 173 1.63 -14.22 4.67
N TRP A 174 0.54 -14.82 5.18
CA TRP A 174 -0.61 -14.09 5.70
C TRP A 174 -0.28 -13.24 6.94
N LEU A 175 0.55 -13.76 7.85
CA LEU A 175 1.05 -12.98 9.00
C LEU A 175 1.94 -11.81 8.54
N SER A 176 2.81 -12.04 7.56
CA SER A 176 3.67 -10.99 6.99
C SER A 176 2.82 -9.84 6.42
N GLU A 177 1.81 -10.17 5.62
CA GLU A 177 0.85 -9.21 5.06
C GLU A 177 0.11 -8.43 6.16
N THR A 178 -0.26 -9.11 7.25
CA THR A 178 -0.93 -8.48 8.40
C THR A 178 -0.06 -7.38 9.04
N TRP A 179 1.23 -7.64 9.24
CA TRP A 179 2.14 -6.65 9.82
C TRP A 179 2.37 -5.45 8.90
N VAL A 180 2.47 -5.69 7.59
CA VAL A 180 2.56 -4.63 6.58
C VAL A 180 1.29 -3.77 6.60
N ASN A 181 0.11 -4.39 6.62
CA ASN A 181 -1.15 -3.66 6.66
C ASN A 181 -1.27 -2.81 7.93
N LEU A 182 -0.96 -3.38 9.10
CA LEU A 182 -0.94 -2.63 10.36
C LEU A 182 -0.02 -1.40 10.30
N ALA A 183 1.14 -1.50 9.65
CA ALA A 183 2.02 -0.36 9.43
C ALA A 183 1.39 0.71 8.53
N MET A 184 0.69 0.30 7.46
CA MET A 184 0.01 1.22 6.54
C MET A 184 -1.18 1.96 7.19
N VAL A 185 -1.89 1.35 8.14
CA VAL A 185 -3.08 1.95 8.79
C VAL A 185 -2.87 2.31 10.26
N ASN A 186 -1.64 2.68 10.64
CA ASN A 186 -1.29 3.07 12.02
C ASN A 186 -1.75 4.50 12.40
N TYR A 187 -3.05 4.77 12.28
CA TYR A 187 -3.63 6.09 12.51
C TYR A 187 -3.73 6.45 14.00
N PRO A 188 -3.64 7.74 14.38
CA PRO A 188 -3.77 8.19 15.77
C PRO A 188 -5.21 8.17 16.30
N TYR A 189 -6.18 7.73 15.50
CA TYR A 189 -7.60 7.66 15.82
C TYR A 189 -8.18 6.35 15.29
N LYS A 190 -9.38 5.99 15.75
CA LYS A 190 -10.11 4.81 15.25
C LYS A 190 -10.44 5.00 13.77
N ALA A 191 -10.07 4.02 12.94
CA ALA A 191 -10.29 4.06 11.50
C ALA A 191 -10.84 2.72 11.00
N ASP A 192 -11.53 2.77 9.85
CA ASP A 192 -12.12 1.59 9.20
C ASP A 192 -11.84 1.66 7.69
N PHE A 193 -10.54 1.67 7.34
CA PHE A 193 -10.10 1.73 5.95
C PHE A 193 -9.90 0.33 5.36
N LEU A 194 -8.96 -0.45 5.92
CA LEU A 194 -8.77 -1.86 5.55
C LEU A 194 -9.59 -2.80 6.44
N GLN A 195 -9.57 -2.52 7.74
CA GLN A 195 -10.34 -3.19 8.79
C GLN A 195 -10.70 -2.16 9.87
N PRO A 196 -11.72 -2.43 10.70
CA PRO A 196 -12.01 -1.60 11.86
C PRO A 196 -10.89 -1.75 12.89
N LEU A 197 -10.13 -0.68 13.13
CA LEU A 197 -8.97 -0.69 14.01
C LEU A 197 -9.02 0.44 15.04
N PRO A 198 -8.44 0.23 16.24
CA PRO A 198 -8.32 1.27 17.25
C PRO A 198 -7.29 2.35 16.83
N ALA A 199 -7.25 3.42 17.61
CA ALA A 199 -6.14 4.37 17.54
C ALA A 199 -4.81 3.68 17.87
N TRP A 200 -3.76 4.01 17.11
CA TRP A 200 -2.41 3.46 17.21
C TRP A 200 -2.38 1.92 17.25
N PRO A 201 -2.90 1.25 16.22
CA PRO A 201 -3.06 -0.20 16.25
C PRO A 201 -1.74 -0.95 16.46
N ILE A 202 -0.60 -0.43 15.97
CA ILE A 202 0.71 -1.06 16.24
C ILE A 202 1.04 -1.04 17.74
N GLN A 203 0.78 0.08 18.44
CA GLN A 203 1.01 0.16 19.88
C GLN A 203 0.10 -0.81 20.64
N VAL A 204 -1.13 -1.02 20.17
CA VAL A 204 -2.07 -1.98 20.77
C VAL A 204 -1.56 -3.40 20.62
N VAL A 205 -1.15 -3.82 19.41
CA VAL A 205 -0.65 -5.19 19.19
C VAL A 205 0.69 -5.43 19.90
N CYS A 206 1.57 -4.42 19.95
CA CYS A 206 2.84 -4.52 20.65
C CYS A 206 2.70 -4.67 22.17
N LYS A 207 1.51 -4.44 22.77
CA LYS A 207 1.27 -4.75 24.19
C LYS A 207 1.33 -6.25 24.48
N PHE A 208 1.02 -7.09 23.49
CA PHE A 208 1.10 -8.55 23.60
C PHE A 208 2.50 -9.09 23.31
N LEU A 209 3.33 -8.34 22.58
CA LEU A 209 4.61 -8.79 22.02
C LEU A 209 5.82 -8.19 22.74
N LYS A 210 5.80 -8.15 24.08
CA LYS A 210 6.85 -7.44 24.87
C LYS A 210 8.09 -8.29 25.17
N ASP A 211 7.92 -9.61 25.25
CA ASP A 211 8.95 -10.53 25.71
C ASP A 211 9.36 -11.50 24.59
N PRO A 212 10.49 -11.26 23.92
CA PRO A 212 10.98 -12.12 22.85
C PRO A 212 11.61 -13.42 23.36
N SER A 213 11.79 -13.59 24.69
CA SER A 213 12.43 -14.75 25.32
C SER A 213 11.44 -15.85 25.73
N LEU A 214 10.16 -15.66 25.45
CA LEU A 214 9.12 -16.66 25.72
C LEU A 214 9.35 -17.95 24.94
N SER A 215 8.82 -19.06 25.49
CA SER A 215 8.80 -20.34 24.78
C SER A 215 7.95 -20.23 23.50
N ASP A 216 8.29 -21.05 22.48
CA ASP A 216 7.65 -21.02 21.17
C ASP A 216 6.12 -20.98 21.26
N LYS A 217 5.51 -21.86 22.07
CA LYS A 217 4.05 -21.93 22.19
C LYS A 217 3.45 -20.67 22.82
N LEU A 218 4.08 -20.09 23.84
CA LEU A 218 3.61 -18.85 24.47
C LEU A 218 3.79 -17.65 23.54
N LEU A 219 4.92 -17.59 22.83
CA LEU A 219 5.17 -16.54 21.83
C LEU A 219 4.11 -16.57 20.73
N LEU A 220 3.76 -17.76 20.22
CA LEU A 220 2.75 -17.91 19.17
C LEU A 220 1.33 -17.60 19.65
N GLN A 221 1.02 -17.89 20.91
CA GLN A 221 -0.24 -17.42 21.52
C GLN A 221 -0.30 -15.89 21.59
N ASN A 222 0.80 -15.22 21.92
CA ASN A 222 0.87 -13.75 21.91
C ASN A 222 0.75 -13.18 20.49
N ILE A 223 1.34 -13.84 19.49
CA ILE A 223 1.15 -13.48 18.08
C ILE A 223 -0.32 -13.59 17.68
N PHE A 224 -1.02 -14.66 18.09
CA PHE A 224 -2.46 -14.75 17.87
C PHE A 224 -3.22 -13.59 18.51
N GLN A 225 -2.94 -13.23 19.77
CA GLN A 225 -3.61 -12.09 20.43
C GLN A 225 -3.38 -10.78 19.66
N ALA A 226 -2.16 -10.54 19.19
CA ALA A 226 -1.82 -9.38 18.36
C ALA A 226 -2.59 -9.38 17.03
N VAL A 227 -2.59 -10.49 16.31
CA VAL A 227 -3.25 -10.63 14.99
C VAL A 227 -4.77 -10.56 15.12
N ASN A 228 -5.34 -11.05 16.23
CA ASN A 228 -6.76 -10.99 16.51
C ASN A 228 -7.28 -9.54 16.62
N ILE A 229 -6.43 -8.58 16.99
CA ILE A 229 -6.79 -7.15 16.92
C ILE A 229 -7.02 -6.70 15.48
N TYR A 230 -6.30 -7.24 14.50
CA TYR A 230 -6.50 -6.83 13.10
C TYR A 230 -7.76 -7.48 12.49
N TYR A 231 -7.97 -8.76 12.74
CA TYR A 231 -9.05 -9.52 12.09
C TYR A 231 -10.37 -9.58 12.86
N ASN A 232 -10.33 -9.36 14.18
CA ASN A 232 -11.50 -9.55 15.04
C ASN A 232 -11.64 -8.46 16.12
N TYR A 233 -11.24 -7.22 15.82
CA TYR A 233 -11.43 -6.09 16.74
C TYR A 233 -12.91 -5.90 17.13
N SER A 234 -13.83 -6.18 16.20
CA SER A 234 -15.29 -6.08 16.42
C SER A 234 -15.90 -7.26 17.18
N GLY A 235 -15.16 -8.36 17.35
CA GLY A 235 -15.64 -9.58 18.02
C GLY A 235 -16.64 -10.41 17.22
N VAL A 236 -16.81 -10.14 15.92
CA VAL A 236 -17.80 -10.81 15.06
C VAL A 236 -17.26 -12.10 14.43
N ALA A 237 -15.94 -12.20 14.21
CA ALA A 237 -15.34 -13.36 13.56
C ALA A 237 -15.23 -14.55 14.53
N SER A 238 -15.76 -15.70 14.13
CA SER A 238 -15.67 -16.96 14.90
C SER A 238 -14.35 -17.70 14.67
N CYS A 239 -13.68 -17.46 13.54
CA CYS A 239 -12.40 -18.07 13.17
C CYS A 239 -11.64 -17.18 12.18
N LEU A 240 -10.33 -17.40 12.04
CA LEU A 240 -9.46 -16.66 11.12
C LEU A 240 -9.27 -17.45 9.81
N ASN A 241 -9.71 -16.87 8.69
CA ASN A 241 -9.58 -17.49 7.37
C ASN A 241 -8.36 -16.95 6.63
N ILE A 242 -7.31 -17.76 6.53
CA ILE A 242 -6.05 -17.41 5.88
C ILE A 242 -6.07 -17.57 4.35
N SER A 243 -7.16 -18.09 3.78
CA SER A 243 -7.33 -18.21 2.32
C SER A 243 -7.83 -16.93 1.66
N HIS A 244 -8.29 -15.95 2.45
CA HIS A 244 -8.59 -14.61 1.95
C HIS A 244 -7.40 -13.68 2.24
N THR A 245 -7.20 -12.70 1.38
CA THR A 245 -6.23 -11.63 1.63
C THR A 245 -6.60 -10.84 2.88
N ALA A 246 -5.61 -10.20 3.48
CA ALA A 246 -5.79 -9.42 4.70
C ALA A 246 -6.60 -8.12 4.49
N THR A 247 -7.08 -7.88 3.28
CA THR A 247 -7.84 -6.68 2.87
C THR A 247 -9.19 -7.05 2.28
N LYS A 248 -10.21 -6.20 2.47
CA LYS A 248 -11.53 -6.39 1.85
C LYS A 248 -11.60 -5.64 0.51
N ASN A 249 -11.87 -6.37 -0.58
CA ASN A 249 -12.42 -5.85 -1.85
C ASN A 249 -11.72 -4.60 -2.47
N LEU A 250 -10.38 -4.57 -2.55
CA LEU A 250 -9.63 -3.48 -3.19
C LEU A 250 -9.40 -3.65 -4.70
N GLY A 251 -10.17 -4.51 -5.39
CA GLY A 251 -9.91 -4.80 -6.80
C GLY A 251 -8.58 -5.52 -7.04
N GLU A 252 -8.24 -6.47 -6.16
CA GLU A 252 -6.96 -7.20 -6.11
C GLU A 252 -6.53 -7.76 -7.47
N VAL A 253 -7.47 -8.33 -8.23
CA VAL A 253 -7.21 -8.89 -9.56
C VAL A 253 -6.66 -7.83 -10.52
N GLY A 254 -7.25 -6.63 -10.52
CA GLY A 254 -6.80 -5.51 -11.34
C GLY A 254 -5.42 -5.03 -10.92
N TRP A 255 -5.21 -4.86 -9.61
CA TRP A 255 -3.92 -4.43 -9.09
C TRP A 255 -2.81 -5.44 -9.40
N TYR A 256 -3.09 -6.74 -9.28
CA TYR A 256 -2.11 -7.78 -9.56
C TYR A 256 -1.76 -7.84 -11.05
N TYR A 257 -2.74 -7.64 -11.94
CA TYR A 257 -2.45 -7.47 -13.37
C TYR A 257 -1.57 -6.25 -13.63
N GLN A 258 -1.82 -5.11 -12.97
CA GLN A 258 -0.97 -3.93 -13.07
C GLN A 258 0.45 -4.19 -12.57
N ALA A 259 0.62 -4.91 -11.45
CA ALA A 259 1.93 -5.32 -10.95
C ALA A 259 2.67 -6.28 -11.89
N CYS A 260 1.93 -7.15 -12.57
CA CYS A 260 2.46 -8.07 -13.59
C CYS A 260 2.79 -7.42 -14.93
N THR A 261 2.53 -6.13 -15.12
CA THR A 261 2.74 -5.41 -16.38
C THR A 261 3.61 -4.18 -16.20
N GLU A 262 3.15 -3.18 -15.44
CA GLU A 262 3.78 -1.86 -15.30
C GLU A 262 4.26 -1.57 -13.88
N MET A 263 3.45 -1.89 -12.86
CA MET A 263 3.72 -1.61 -11.45
C MET A 263 4.69 -2.64 -10.82
N VAL A 264 5.80 -2.89 -11.50
CA VAL A 264 6.83 -3.85 -11.10
C VAL A 264 7.71 -3.20 -10.03
N MET A 265 7.31 -3.37 -8.77
CA MET A 265 7.95 -2.72 -7.62
C MET A 265 8.79 -3.72 -6.83
N PRO A 266 10.14 -3.68 -6.92
CA PRO A 266 11.00 -4.62 -6.22
C PRO A 266 10.89 -4.46 -4.70
N MET A 267 10.62 -5.56 -4.01
CA MET A 267 10.59 -5.64 -2.55
C MET A 267 11.35 -6.88 -2.09
N CYS A 268 12.10 -6.75 -1.00
CA CYS A 268 12.87 -7.85 -0.43
C CYS A 268 12.98 -7.71 1.10
N THR A 269 13.35 -8.81 1.74
CA THR A 269 13.63 -8.90 3.18
C THR A 269 14.95 -9.62 3.39
N ASP A 270 15.74 -9.18 4.36
CA ASP A 270 17.05 -9.76 4.69
C ASP A 270 17.06 -10.50 6.04
N GLY A 271 16.02 -10.33 6.88
CA GLY A 271 15.90 -10.91 8.21
C GLY A 271 16.91 -10.41 9.24
N VAL A 272 17.72 -9.41 8.89
CA VAL A 272 18.73 -8.77 9.75
C VAL A 272 18.29 -7.36 10.11
N ASN A 273 18.03 -6.53 9.09
CA ASN A 273 17.59 -5.15 9.21
C ASN A 273 16.07 -5.02 9.25
N ASP A 274 15.35 -6.08 8.88
CA ASP A 274 13.90 -6.20 9.03
C ASP A 274 13.50 -7.39 9.92
N MET A 275 12.25 -7.41 10.38
CA MET A 275 11.73 -8.42 11.29
C MET A 275 11.18 -9.67 10.58
N PHE A 276 11.34 -9.80 9.25
CA PHE A 276 10.74 -10.88 8.45
C PHE A 276 11.75 -12.00 8.16
N GLU A 277 11.30 -13.11 7.56
CA GLU A 277 12.23 -14.10 7.02
C GLU A 277 12.93 -13.57 5.76
N PRO A 278 14.19 -13.95 5.48
CA PRO A 278 14.90 -13.49 4.30
C PRO A 278 14.22 -13.94 3.00
N GLN A 279 13.84 -12.99 2.15
CA GLN A 279 13.27 -13.23 0.83
C GLN A 279 13.91 -12.27 -0.16
N LYS A 280 14.65 -12.84 -1.13
CA LYS A 280 15.26 -12.06 -2.20
C LYS A 280 14.21 -11.70 -3.24
N TRP A 281 14.36 -10.53 -3.85
CA TRP A 281 13.63 -10.17 -5.05
C TRP A 281 14.12 -11.01 -6.23
N ASP A 282 13.25 -11.89 -6.74
CA ASP A 282 13.51 -12.71 -7.92
C ASP A 282 12.58 -12.30 -9.06
N PHE A 283 13.10 -11.49 -9.98
CA PHE A 283 12.35 -11.02 -11.14
C PHE A 283 11.99 -12.16 -12.10
N GLN A 284 12.82 -13.20 -12.20
CA GLN A 284 12.56 -14.30 -13.13
C GLN A 284 11.37 -15.13 -12.64
N ALA A 285 11.37 -15.49 -11.36
CA ALA A 285 10.25 -16.20 -10.73
C ALA A 285 8.94 -15.38 -10.82
N PHE A 286 9.01 -14.07 -10.54
CA PHE A 286 7.86 -13.16 -10.67
C PHE A 286 7.34 -13.09 -12.12
N SER A 287 8.24 -13.00 -13.11
CA SER A 287 7.88 -12.97 -14.53
C SER A 287 7.23 -14.26 -15.01
N GLU A 288 7.67 -15.43 -14.51
CA GLU A 288 7.08 -16.72 -14.80
C GLU A 288 5.68 -16.88 -14.18
N GLU A 289 5.49 -16.41 -12.95
CA GLU A 289 4.19 -16.40 -12.29
C GLU A 289 3.18 -15.53 -13.06
N CYS A 290 3.58 -14.30 -13.42
CA CYS A 290 2.75 -13.40 -14.22
C CYS A 290 2.38 -14.00 -15.59
N PHE A 291 3.32 -14.69 -16.23
CA PHE A 291 3.05 -15.36 -17.50
C PHE A 291 2.07 -16.52 -17.35
N LYS A 292 2.19 -17.29 -16.27
CA LYS A 292 1.28 -18.41 -15.97
C LYS A 292 -0.15 -17.93 -15.68
N LEU A 293 -0.30 -16.83 -14.96
CA LEU A 293 -1.61 -16.30 -14.56
C LEU A 293 -2.31 -15.53 -15.69
N TRP A 294 -1.57 -14.68 -16.40
CA TRP A 294 -2.16 -13.67 -17.28
C TRP A 294 -1.68 -13.75 -18.73
N GLY A 295 -0.69 -14.61 -19.02
CA GLY A 295 -0.06 -14.69 -20.35
C GLY A 295 0.76 -13.45 -20.72
N VAL A 296 1.08 -12.59 -19.75
CA VAL A 296 1.87 -11.36 -19.95
C VAL A 296 3.20 -11.45 -19.20
N ARG A 297 4.17 -10.63 -19.60
CA ARG A 297 5.43 -10.49 -18.87
C ARG A 297 5.62 -9.05 -18.39
N PRO A 298 6.10 -8.87 -17.15
CA PRO A 298 6.35 -7.55 -16.58
C PRO A 298 7.41 -6.78 -17.36
N ARG A 299 7.21 -5.46 -17.51
CA ARG A 299 8.16 -4.54 -18.16
C ARG A 299 8.76 -3.60 -17.10
N PRO A 300 9.81 -4.02 -16.37
CA PRO A 300 10.29 -3.33 -15.16
C PRO A 300 10.84 -1.92 -15.41
N SER A 301 11.28 -1.61 -16.64
CA SER A 301 11.78 -0.28 -17.03
C SER A 301 10.71 0.63 -17.61
N TRP A 302 9.47 0.16 -17.77
CA TRP A 302 8.45 0.91 -18.49
C TRP A 302 8.04 2.18 -17.75
N ILE A 303 7.73 2.07 -16.45
CA ILE A 303 7.37 3.23 -15.62
C ILE A 303 8.48 4.27 -15.57
N THR A 304 9.74 3.86 -15.44
CA THR A 304 10.85 4.82 -15.40
C THR A 304 11.09 5.49 -16.75
N SER A 305 10.84 4.78 -17.85
CA SER A 305 10.92 5.33 -19.21
C SER A 305 9.76 6.30 -19.51
N VAL A 306 8.54 5.97 -19.08
CA VAL A 306 7.36 6.80 -19.32
C VAL A 306 7.37 8.02 -18.40
N TYR A 307 7.65 7.86 -17.11
CA TYR A 307 7.46 8.91 -16.11
C TYR A 307 8.77 9.55 -15.57
N GLY A 308 9.94 9.13 -16.09
CA GLY A 308 11.22 9.81 -15.88
C GLY A 308 12.00 9.40 -14.62
N GLY A 309 11.44 8.57 -13.74
CA GLY A 309 12.12 8.13 -12.52
C GLY A 309 12.50 9.30 -11.62
N LYS A 310 13.79 9.46 -11.29
CA LYS A 310 14.29 10.60 -10.50
C LYS A 310 14.47 11.89 -11.30
N ASN A 311 14.44 11.83 -12.64
CA ASN A 311 14.71 12.96 -13.52
C ASN A 311 13.44 13.77 -13.81
N ILE A 312 12.85 14.35 -12.77
CA ILE A 312 11.56 15.07 -12.82
C ILE A 312 11.67 16.57 -12.50
N SER A 313 12.89 17.12 -12.45
CA SER A 313 13.16 18.50 -12.03
C SER A 313 12.61 19.59 -12.96
N SER A 314 12.25 19.25 -14.20
CA SER A 314 11.62 20.20 -15.15
C SER A 314 10.12 20.36 -14.93
N HIS A 315 9.50 19.50 -14.13
CA HIS A 315 8.08 19.58 -13.81
C HIS A 315 7.82 20.60 -12.68
N SER A 316 6.59 21.12 -12.63
CA SER A 316 6.19 22.16 -11.67
C SER A 316 4.83 21.87 -11.05
N ASN A 317 4.58 22.50 -9.90
CA ASN A 317 3.29 22.49 -9.18
C ASN A 317 2.87 21.08 -8.74
N ILE A 318 3.80 20.28 -8.23
CA ILE A 318 3.51 18.97 -7.64
C ILE A 318 3.98 18.97 -6.20
N ILE A 319 3.06 18.84 -5.26
CA ILE A 319 3.37 18.67 -3.84
C ILE A 319 3.34 17.18 -3.55
N PHE A 320 4.51 16.60 -3.30
CA PHE A 320 4.59 15.26 -2.73
C PHE A 320 4.49 15.38 -1.22
N ARG A 321 3.43 14.84 -0.62
CA ARG A 321 3.26 14.85 0.83
C ARG A 321 3.23 13.43 1.35
N CYS A 322 4.11 13.09 2.28
CA CYS A 322 3.95 11.83 3.00
C CYS A 322 2.86 12.01 4.08
N LEU A 323 1.68 11.43 3.89
CA LEU A 323 0.67 11.34 4.93
C LEU A 323 1.06 10.17 5.85
N CYS A 324 1.24 10.48 7.14
CA CYS A 324 1.38 9.57 8.30
C CYS A 324 2.79 9.26 8.81
N SER A 325 3.24 10.05 9.81
CA SER A 325 4.36 9.77 10.74
C SER A 325 5.68 9.30 10.09
N SER A 326 6.74 9.11 10.85
CA SER A 326 7.98 8.52 10.34
C SER A 326 7.84 7.01 9.99
N SER A 327 6.62 6.57 9.66
CA SER A 327 6.12 5.20 9.85
C SER A 327 5.18 4.72 8.74
N PHE A 328 5.21 5.34 7.57
CA PHE A 328 4.53 4.79 6.40
C PHE A 328 5.55 4.02 5.55
N PRO A 329 5.40 2.70 5.36
CA PRO A 329 6.41 1.86 4.69
C PRO A 329 6.83 2.29 3.28
N TRP A 330 5.96 3.01 2.57
CA TRP A 330 6.24 3.56 1.24
C TRP A 330 7.12 4.84 1.29
N LEU A 331 7.71 5.16 2.45
CA LEU A 331 8.64 6.27 2.64
C LEU A 331 9.88 6.12 1.75
N LEU A 332 10.18 7.18 1.02
CA LEU A 332 11.51 7.48 0.50
C LEU A 332 12.29 8.27 1.56
N SER A 333 13.62 8.17 1.55
CA SER A 333 14.50 8.91 2.46
C SER A 333 14.21 10.43 2.39
N PRO A 334 14.12 11.15 3.54
CA PRO A 334 13.86 12.60 3.58
C PRO A 334 14.85 13.43 2.73
N VAL A 335 16.07 12.94 2.55
CA VAL A 335 17.16 13.65 1.84
C VAL A 335 16.91 13.75 0.32
N GLU A 336 16.10 12.87 -0.26
CA GLU A 336 15.79 12.93 -1.69
C GLU A 336 14.59 13.82 -2.01
N LEU A 337 13.76 14.13 -1.01
CA LEU A 337 12.52 14.87 -1.14
C LEU A 337 12.75 16.40 -1.07
N GLU A 338 13.72 16.87 -0.28
CA GLU A 338 14.09 18.30 -0.21
C GLU A 338 14.56 18.89 -1.55
N LYS A 339 15.15 18.08 -2.44
CA LYS A 339 15.60 18.54 -3.76
C LYS A 339 14.48 18.77 -4.77
N VAL A 340 13.24 18.37 -4.44
CA VAL A 340 12.06 18.45 -5.34
C VAL A 340 10.91 19.25 -4.69
N GLY A 341 11.19 20.07 -3.66
CA GLY A 341 10.20 20.95 -3.04
C GLY A 341 9.19 20.26 -2.12
N VAL A 342 9.59 19.18 -1.45
CA VAL A 342 8.74 18.44 -0.51
C VAL A 342 8.89 18.98 0.90
N VAL A 343 7.79 19.48 1.47
CA VAL A 343 7.71 19.90 2.88
C VAL A 343 7.52 18.66 3.76
N PRO A 344 8.45 18.34 4.68
CA PRO A 344 8.23 17.30 5.68
C PRO A 344 7.03 17.69 6.56
N GLY A 345 6.06 16.78 6.71
CA GLY A 345 4.89 17.03 7.55
C GLY A 345 5.27 17.13 9.03
N SER A 346 5.49 18.36 9.51
CA SER A 346 5.33 18.66 10.93
C SER A 346 3.84 18.64 11.27
N TRP A 347 3.53 18.05 12.42
CA TRP A 347 2.22 18.11 13.04
C TRP A 347 1.97 19.51 13.58
N GLU A 348 1.63 20.46 12.70
CA GLU A 348 1.08 21.75 13.11
C GLU A 348 -0.03 22.15 12.14
N ALA A 349 -1.26 21.80 12.51
CA ALA A 349 -2.50 22.16 11.84
C ALA A 349 -2.81 23.68 11.92
N ARG A 350 -1.81 24.54 11.71
CA ARG A 350 -1.94 25.99 11.91
C ARG A 350 -1.29 26.89 10.85
N ARG A 351 -0.93 26.35 9.68
CA ARG A 351 -0.28 27.10 8.59
C ARG A 351 -0.80 26.79 7.18
N LEU A 352 -2.02 26.29 7.03
CA LEU A 352 -2.64 26.17 5.70
C LEU A 352 -3.18 27.51 5.15
N THR A 353 -3.23 28.56 5.96
CA THR A 353 -3.76 29.86 5.55
C THR A 353 -2.73 30.82 4.94
N THR A 354 -1.42 30.58 5.09
CA THR A 354 -0.41 31.62 4.75
C THR A 354 0.32 31.37 3.43
N GLU A 355 0.40 30.13 2.93
CA GLU A 355 1.15 29.83 1.69
C GLU A 355 0.28 29.84 0.41
N MET A 356 -1.05 29.92 0.54
CA MET A 356 -1.95 30.10 -0.62
C MET A 356 -2.25 31.59 -0.95
N GLU A 357 -1.84 32.53 -0.08
CA GLU A 357 -1.96 33.98 -0.35
C GLU A 357 -0.85 34.52 -1.28
N GLU A 358 0.25 33.79 -1.48
CA GLU A 358 1.35 34.21 -2.38
C GLU A 358 1.20 33.71 -3.83
N LEU A 359 0.08 33.06 -4.17
CA LEU A 359 -0.29 32.67 -5.54
C LEU A 359 -1.49 33.46 -6.10
N GLY A 360 -1.76 34.65 -5.54
CA GLY A 360 -2.74 35.62 -6.04
C GLY A 360 -2.22 36.50 -7.17
#